data_AF-A0A813KW71-F1
#
_entry.id   AF-A0A813KW71-F1
#
_cell.length_a   1.000
_cell.length_b   1.000
_cell.length_c   1.000
_cell.angle_alpha   90.00
_cell.angle_beta   90.00
_cell.angle_gamma   90.00
#
_symmetry.space_group_name_H-M   'P 1'
#
loop_
_entity.id
_entity.type
_entity.pdbx_description
1 polymer ?
#
loop_
_entity_poly.entity_id
_entity_poly.type
_entity_poly.pdbx_seq_one_letter_code
_entity_poly.pdbx_strand_id
1 'polypeptide(L)'
;MAMDSTLSQIMKEQMNKEHRMQKILKEKQLAEKARVQAALGITPVKQVPIKRVSSQLNFLDQSLGMEKNPHSYDGKPKMDSDPQRILRFGVSSECQGRYAYLKLESRKGGPAERYGRPLTTAQEVGWTSTEATKIRSVQPFAHRPLLNQQMYRPMGAESCLRM
;
A
#
# COMPACT_ATOMS: atom_id res chain seq x y z
N MET A 1 26.28 -36.67 25.23
CA MET A 1 25.28 -35.57 25.32
C MET A 1 23.89 -36.05 24.89
N ALA A 2 23.41 -37.19 25.40
CA ALA A 2 22.10 -37.74 25.05
C ALA A 2 21.00 -37.45 26.11
N MET A 3 21.40 -37.14 27.35
CA MET A 3 20.45 -36.82 28.45
C MET A 3 19.78 -35.44 28.29
N ASP A 4 20.43 -34.47 27.67
CA ASP A 4 19.82 -33.13 27.49
C ASP A 4 18.73 -33.11 26.42
N SER A 5 18.76 -34.07 25.48
CA SER A 5 17.78 -34.19 24.40
C SER A 5 16.41 -34.64 24.90
N THR A 6 16.35 -35.54 25.87
CA THR A 6 15.08 -36.06 26.41
C THR A 6 14.36 -34.99 27.24
N LEU A 7 15.11 -34.22 28.05
CA LEU A 7 14.57 -33.10 28.81
C LEU A 7 14.01 -32.01 27.89
N SER A 8 14.72 -31.70 26.79
CA SER A 8 14.26 -30.75 25.78
C SER A 8 12.97 -31.21 25.08
N GLN A 9 12.81 -32.51 24.84
CA GLN A 9 11.59 -33.09 24.26
C GLN A 9 10.40 -33.00 25.22
N ILE A 10 10.60 -33.36 26.49
CA ILE A 10 9.57 -33.26 27.54
C ILE A 10 9.07 -31.81 27.67
N MET A 11 10.00 -30.84 27.69
CA MET A 11 9.66 -29.42 27.78
C MET A 11 8.83 -28.95 26.57
N LYS A 12 9.18 -29.37 25.34
CA LYS A 12 8.40 -29.05 24.14
C LYS A 12 7.00 -29.63 24.18
N GLU A 13 6.85 -30.87 24.64
CA GLU A 13 5.54 -31.49 24.80
C GLU A 13 4.68 -30.77 25.84
N GLN A 14 5.27 -30.35 26.97
CA GLN A 14 4.58 -29.54 27.98
C GLN A 14 4.11 -28.21 27.39
N MET A 15 4.98 -27.46 26.72
CA MET A 15 4.61 -26.19 26.06
C MET A 15 3.48 -26.39 25.04
N ASN A 16 3.54 -27.45 24.24
CA ASN A 16 2.49 -27.75 23.25
C ASN A 16 1.15 -28.09 23.91
N LYS A 17 1.15 -28.82 25.02
CA LYS A 17 -0.06 -29.13 25.81
C LYS A 17 -0.65 -27.85 26.40
N GLU A 18 0.15 -27.00 27.00
CA GLU A 18 -0.29 -25.70 27.53
C GLU A 18 -0.88 -24.82 26.43
N HIS A 19 -0.24 -24.75 25.27
CA HIS A 19 -0.73 -23.96 24.15
C HIS A 19 -2.10 -24.44 23.65
N ARG A 20 -2.30 -25.77 23.55
CA ARG A 20 -3.61 -26.36 23.21
C ARG A 20 -4.67 -26.02 24.25
N MET A 21 -4.34 -26.12 25.54
CA MET A 21 -5.25 -25.78 26.63
C MET A 21 -5.63 -24.30 26.63
N GLN A 22 -4.67 -23.41 26.41
CA GLN A 22 -4.92 -21.97 26.28
C GLN A 22 -5.83 -21.66 25.09
N LYS A 23 -5.65 -22.34 23.95
CA LYS A 23 -6.50 -22.18 22.77
C LYS A 23 -7.96 -22.58 23.08
N ILE A 24 -8.16 -23.75 23.68
CA ILE A 24 -9.49 -24.22 24.08
C ILE A 24 -10.15 -23.27 25.08
N LEU A 25 -9.40 -22.77 26.07
CA LEU A 25 -9.92 -21.79 27.03
C LEU A 25 -10.35 -20.48 26.37
N LYS A 26 -9.54 -19.96 25.44
CA LYS A 26 -9.89 -18.75 24.68
C LYS A 26 -11.14 -18.95 23.83
N GLU A 27 -11.27 -20.10 23.17
CA GLU A 27 -12.45 -20.45 22.37
C GLU A 27 -13.70 -20.55 23.24
N LYS A 28 -13.61 -21.20 24.41
CA LYS A 28 -14.73 -21.27 25.39
C LYS A 28 -15.14 -19.88 25.88
N GLN A 29 -14.18 -19.04 26.25
CA GLN A 29 -14.45 -17.67 26.68
C GLN A 29 -15.10 -16.83 25.57
N LEU A 30 -14.66 -17.00 24.32
CA LEU A 30 -15.24 -16.29 23.18
C LEU A 30 -16.67 -16.76 22.91
N ALA A 31 -16.92 -18.07 22.97
CA ALA A 31 -18.24 -18.64 22.82
C ALA A 31 -19.21 -18.19 23.93
N GLU A 32 -18.74 -18.14 25.18
CA GLU A 32 -19.53 -17.64 26.30
C GLU A 32 -19.85 -16.15 26.13
N LYS A 33 -18.86 -15.33 25.77
CA LYS A 33 -19.07 -13.91 25.45
C LYS A 33 -20.07 -13.71 24.33
N ALA A 34 -19.99 -14.49 23.26
CA ALA A 34 -20.94 -14.45 22.16
C ALA A 34 -22.36 -14.82 22.61
N ARG A 35 -22.49 -15.85 23.47
CA ARG A 35 -23.78 -16.24 24.05
C ARG A 35 -24.38 -15.15 24.93
N VAL A 36 -23.57 -14.52 25.78
CA VAL A 36 -24.00 -13.40 26.65
C VAL A 36 -24.39 -12.19 25.80
N GLN A 37 -23.61 -11.85 24.77
CA GLN A 37 -23.95 -10.77 23.84
C GLN A 37 -25.27 -11.01 23.11
N ALA A 38 -25.51 -12.24 22.64
CA ALA A 38 -26.76 -12.63 22.01
C ALA A 38 -27.95 -12.56 22.99
N ALA A 39 -27.77 -13.02 24.24
CA ALA A 39 -28.79 -12.96 25.27
C ALA A 39 -29.16 -11.52 25.68
N LEU A 40 -28.19 -10.60 25.65
CA LEU A 40 -28.40 -9.19 25.93
C LEU A 40 -28.98 -8.41 24.74
N GLY A 41 -29.24 -9.06 23.60
CA GLY A 41 -29.74 -8.39 22.40
C GLY A 41 -28.78 -7.33 21.83
N ILE A 42 -27.52 -7.35 22.25
CA ILE A 42 -26.51 -6.41 21.76
C ILE A 42 -26.13 -6.87 20.36
N THR A 43 -26.76 -6.28 19.36
CA THR A 43 -26.30 -6.41 17.97
C THR A 43 -24.83 -5.98 17.91
N PRO A 44 -23.95 -6.70 17.20
CA PRO A 44 -22.57 -6.30 17.06
C PRO A 44 -22.57 -4.92 16.39
N VAL A 45 -22.31 -3.88 17.19
CA VAL A 45 -22.20 -2.51 16.68
C VAL A 45 -21.11 -2.56 15.64
N LYS A 46 -21.51 -2.39 14.37
CA LYS A 46 -20.59 -2.23 13.24
C LYS A 46 -19.62 -1.15 13.67
N GLN A 47 -18.38 -1.53 14.00
CA GLN A 47 -17.41 -0.60 14.55
C GLN A 47 -17.39 0.61 13.61
N VAL A 48 -17.87 1.74 14.11
CA VAL A 48 -17.81 2.99 13.36
C VAL A 48 -16.32 3.16 13.07
N PRO A 49 -15.90 3.24 11.80
CA PRO A 49 -14.49 3.34 11.48
C PRO A 49 -13.93 4.48 12.31
N ILE A 50 -12.97 4.16 13.20
CA ILE A 50 -12.34 5.15 14.08
C ILE A 50 -11.98 6.33 13.20
N LYS A 51 -12.54 7.51 13.51
CA LYS A 51 -12.32 8.73 12.72
C LYS A 51 -10.82 8.91 12.62
N ARG A 52 -10.30 8.61 11.44
CA ARG A 52 -8.87 8.61 11.17
C ARG A 52 -8.40 10.06 11.30
N VAL A 53 -7.37 10.28 12.12
CA VAL A 53 -6.68 11.56 12.26
C VAL A 53 -6.37 12.14 10.88
N SER A 54 -6.72 13.40 10.66
CA SER A 54 -6.52 14.08 9.37
C SER A 54 -5.03 14.19 9.05
N SER A 55 -4.70 14.23 7.77
CA SER A 55 -3.31 14.43 7.32
C SER A 55 -2.70 15.73 7.84
N GLN A 56 -3.52 16.77 8.06
CA GLN A 56 -3.08 18.04 8.63
C GLN A 56 -2.61 17.90 10.08
N LEU A 57 -3.28 17.07 10.89
CA LEU A 57 -2.86 16.83 12.27
C LEU A 57 -1.55 16.04 12.31
N ASN A 58 -1.42 15.00 11.48
CA ASN A 58 -0.16 14.27 11.34
C ASN A 58 1.00 15.16 10.84
N PHE A 59 0.72 16.13 9.97
CA PHE A 59 1.72 17.11 9.54
C PHE A 59 2.16 18.05 10.67
N LEU A 60 1.21 18.49 11.51
CA LEU A 60 1.52 19.24 12.73
C LEU A 60 2.39 18.42 13.68
N ASP A 61 2.04 17.17 13.92
CA ASP A 61 2.79 16.27 14.81
C ASP A 61 4.22 16.03 14.30
N GLN A 62 4.41 15.94 12.99
CA GLN A 62 5.74 15.87 12.36
C GLN A 62 6.51 17.19 12.49
N SER A 63 5.86 18.32 12.27
CA SER A 63 6.47 19.65 12.37
C SER A 63 6.91 19.97 13.79
N LEU A 64 6.18 19.46 14.78
CA LEU A 64 6.50 19.54 16.20
C LEU A 64 7.53 18.48 16.65
N GLY A 65 7.93 17.58 15.75
CA GLY A 65 8.89 16.50 16.05
C GLY A 65 8.35 15.40 16.96
N MET A 66 7.03 15.35 17.19
CA MET A 66 6.38 14.33 18.02
C MET A 66 6.30 12.98 17.31
N GLU A 67 6.15 12.98 15.98
CA GLU A 67 6.08 11.78 15.17
C GLU A 67 7.24 11.72 14.17
N LYS A 68 7.97 10.59 14.17
CA LYS A 68 9.10 10.38 13.25
C LYS A 68 8.59 10.02 11.86
N ASN A 69 9.03 10.77 10.84
CA ASN A 69 8.67 10.50 9.46
C ASN A 69 9.19 9.11 9.01
N PRO A 70 8.32 8.19 8.53
CA PRO A 70 8.72 6.88 8.02
C PRO A 70 9.46 6.97 6.68
N HIS A 71 9.34 8.09 5.96
CA HIS A 71 10.10 8.37 4.75
C HIS A 71 11.47 8.93 5.15
N SER A 72 12.53 8.10 5.09
CA SER A 72 13.88 8.64 5.24
C SER A 72 14.26 9.40 3.97
N TYR A 73 15.03 10.48 4.13
CA TYR A 73 15.56 11.30 3.04
C TYR A 73 16.54 10.53 2.13
N ASP A 74 16.89 9.29 2.47
CA ASP A 74 17.79 8.43 1.68
C ASP A 74 17.16 7.89 0.38
N GLY A 75 15.98 8.37 0.00
CA GLY A 75 15.26 7.95 -1.21
C GLY A 75 14.72 6.52 -1.18
N LYS A 76 14.94 5.80 -0.08
CA LYS A 76 14.46 4.43 0.14
C LYS A 76 13.29 4.49 1.12
N PRO A 77 12.03 4.43 0.65
CA PRO A 77 10.92 4.33 1.57
C PRO A 77 11.11 3.05 2.39
N LYS A 78 11.22 3.18 3.73
CA LYS A 78 11.03 2.01 4.60
C LYS A 78 9.64 1.50 4.28
N MET A 79 9.54 0.26 3.79
CA MET A 79 8.26 -0.35 3.48
C MET A 79 7.53 -0.60 4.80
N ASP A 80 6.85 0.42 5.29
CA ASP A 80 5.79 0.21 6.25
C ASP A 80 4.70 -0.60 5.53
N SER A 81 4.26 -1.70 6.14
CA SER A 81 3.33 -2.64 5.50
C SER A 81 1.94 -2.05 5.31
N ASP A 82 1.63 -0.93 5.98
CA ASP A 82 0.33 -0.28 5.93
C ASP A 82 0.31 0.93 4.94
N PRO A 83 -0.35 0.80 3.77
CA PRO A 83 -0.48 1.90 2.80
C PRO A 83 -1.19 3.13 3.38
N GLN A 84 -2.10 2.93 4.32
CA GLN A 84 -2.84 4.02 4.95
C GLN A 84 -1.95 4.90 5.81
N ARG A 85 -0.91 4.31 6.39
CA ARG A 85 0.06 5.03 7.19
C ARG A 85 0.87 5.94 6.28
N ILE A 86 1.40 5.41 5.18
CA ILE A 86 2.19 6.14 4.17
C ILE A 86 1.46 7.37 3.63
N LEU A 87 0.14 7.28 3.37
CA LEU A 87 -0.65 8.39 2.84
C LEU A 87 -0.65 9.63 3.76
N ARG A 88 -0.40 9.45 5.07
CA ARG A 88 -0.52 10.51 6.08
C ARG A 88 0.77 11.28 6.36
N PHE A 89 1.91 10.84 5.82
CA PHE A 89 3.20 11.48 6.07
C PHE A 89 3.63 12.35 4.89
N GLY A 90 4.08 13.56 5.17
CA GLY A 90 4.61 14.49 4.18
C GLY A 90 3.57 15.15 3.25
N VAL A 91 4.04 16.13 2.49
CA VAL A 91 3.25 16.92 1.53
C VAL A 91 3.51 16.42 0.11
N SER A 92 2.52 16.47 -0.78
CA SER A 92 2.67 15.99 -2.17
C SER A 92 3.86 16.61 -2.92
N SER A 93 4.27 17.83 -2.56
CA SER A 93 5.40 18.56 -3.14
C SER A 93 6.76 17.96 -2.79
N GLU A 94 6.88 17.22 -1.68
CA GLU A 94 8.15 16.63 -1.22
C GLU A 94 8.35 15.19 -1.74
N CYS A 95 7.52 14.77 -2.71
CA CYS A 95 7.45 13.39 -3.17
C CYS A 95 7.17 12.37 -2.05
N GLN A 96 6.55 12.80 -0.95
CA GLN A 96 6.10 11.95 0.16
C GLN A 96 4.57 11.80 0.13
N GLY A 97 4.01 11.02 1.06
CA GLY A 97 2.55 10.96 1.24
C GLY A 97 1.81 10.35 0.06
N ARG A 98 1.00 11.16 -0.63
CA ARG A 98 0.20 10.73 -1.79
C ARG A 98 1.07 10.15 -2.91
N TYR A 99 2.23 10.75 -3.19
CA TYR A 99 3.13 10.21 -4.22
C TYR A 99 3.68 8.84 -3.80
N ALA A 100 4.15 8.72 -2.56
CA ALA A 100 4.66 7.46 -2.03
C ALA A 100 3.56 6.37 -1.98
N TYR A 101 2.34 6.75 -1.61
CA TYR A 101 1.16 5.89 -1.64
C TYR A 101 0.85 5.41 -3.05
N LEU A 102 0.78 6.32 -4.03
CA LEU A 102 0.52 5.96 -5.43
C LEU A 102 1.64 5.08 -6.00
N LYS A 103 2.90 5.32 -5.62
CA LYS A 103 4.03 4.47 -6.01
C LYS A 103 3.89 3.05 -5.43
N LEU A 104 3.46 2.93 -4.17
CA LEU A 104 3.19 1.63 -3.56
C LEU A 104 1.98 0.92 -4.19
N GLU A 105 0.89 1.65 -4.43
CA GLU A 105 -0.32 1.11 -5.05
C GLU A 105 -0.08 0.70 -6.51
N SER A 106 0.73 1.45 -7.27
CA SER A 106 1.09 1.10 -8.65
C SER A 106 1.81 -0.25 -8.74
N ARG A 107 2.55 -0.65 -7.70
CA ARG A 107 3.21 -1.97 -7.63
C ARG A 107 2.24 -3.13 -7.46
N LYS A 108 1.03 -2.89 -6.92
CA LYS A 108 -0.01 -3.91 -6.78
C LYS A 108 -0.77 -4.16 -8.09
N GLY A 109 -0.33 -3.55 -9.19
CA GLY A 109 -0.98 -3.70 -10.48
C GLY A 109 -2.14 -2.76 -10.70
N GLY A 110 -2.57 -2.70 -11.96
CA GLY A 110 -3.76 -1.96 -12.38
C GLY A 110 -5.07 -2.67 -12.01
N PRO A 111 -6.23 -2.03 -12.23
CA PRO A 111 -7.55 -2.65 -12.00
C PRO A 111 -7.71 -4.01 -12.69
N ALA A 112 -7.11 -4.18 -13.87
CA ALA A 112 -7.08 -5.43 -14.63
C ALA A 112 -6.53 -6.60 -13.81
N GLU A 113 -5.36 -6.40 -13.20
CA GLU A 113 -4.66 -7.43 -12.42
C GLU A 113 -5.34 -7.69 -11.07
N ARG A 114 -6.02 -6.68 -10.50
CA ARG A 114 -6.65 -6.79 -9.18
C ARG A 114 -8.01 -7.48 -9.20
N TYR A 115 -8.83 -7.18 -10.20
CA TYR A 115 -10.24 -7.60 -10.21
C TYR A 115 -10.53 -8.69 -11.24
N GLY A 116 -9.67 -8.88 -12.24
CA GLY A 116 -9.86 -9.87 -13.32
C GLY A 116 -11.01 -9.59 -14.28
N ARG A 117 -11.91 -8.64 -13.95
CA ARG A 117 -13.01 -8.15 -14.80
C ARG A 117 -13.37 -6.70 -14.45
N PRO A 118 -13.89 -5.90 -15.40
CA PRO A 118 -14.39 -4.57 -15.10
C PRO A 118 -15.66 -4.67 -14.24
N LEU A 119 -15.70 -3.93 -13.13
CA LEU A 119 -16.85 -3.85 -12.22
C LEU A 119 -17.71 -2.62 -12.49
N THR A 120 -17.14 -1.58 -13.09
CA THR A 120 -17.82 -0.32 -13.40
C THR A 120 -17.67 0.02 -14.88
N THR A 121 -18.62 0.81 -15.41
CA THR A 121 -18.58 1.29 -16.80
C THR A 121 -17.32 2.11 -17.10
N ALA A 122 -16.83 2.88 -16.12
CA ALA A 122 -15.57 3.60 -16.24
C ALA A 122 -14.37 2.64 -16.40
N GLN A 123 -14.38 1.50 -15.71
CA GLN A 123 -13.34 0.48 -15.87
C GLN A 123 -13.43 -0.22 -17.22
N GLU A 124 -14.65 -0.44 -17.74
CA GLU A 124 -14.89 -1.08 -19.04
C GLU A 124 -14.22 -0.30 -20.18
N VAL A 125 -14.40 1.02 -20.23
CA VAL A 125 -13.77 1.89 -21.25
C VAL A 125 -12.24 1.81 -21.19
N GLY A 126 -11.67 1.78 -19.98
CA GLY A 126 -10.23 1.72 -19.78
C GLY A 126 -9.63 0.31 -19.89
N TRP A 127 -10.44 -0.75 -19.89
CA TRP A 127 -9.97 -2.13 -19.73
C TRP A 127 -9.09 -2.58 -20.90
N THR A 128 -9.56 -2.31 -22.12
CA THR A 128 -8.88 -2.71 -23.38
C THR A 128 -7.71 -1.79 -23.75
N SER A 129 -7.60 -0.62 -23.11
CA SER A 129 -6.58 0.37 -23.43
C SER A 129 -5.15 -0.13 -23.19
N THR A 130 -4.97 -1.05 -22.24
CA THR A 130 -3.65 -1.62 -21.88
C THR A 130 -3.10 -2.55 -22.96
N GLU A 131 -3.95 -3.28 -23.67
CA GLU A 131 -3.54 -4.10 -24.81
C GLU A 131 -3.29 -3.24 -26.05
N ALA A 132 -4.16 -2.25 -26.28
CA ALA A 132 -4.03 -1.30 -27.39
C ALA A 132 -2.73 -0.48 -27.33
N THR A 133 -2.22 -0.17 -26.13
CA THR A 133 -0.95 0.58 -25.97
C THR A 133 0.30 -0.28 -26.09
N LYS A 134 0.22 -1.60 -25.83
CA LYS A 134 1.36 -2.52 -26.00
C LYS A 134 1.68 -2.74 -27.48
N ILE A 135 0.65 -2.77 -28.32
CA ILE A 135 0.80 -2.83 -29.78
C ILE A 135 1.08 -1.41 -30.26
N ARG A 136 2.33 -0.95 -30.13
CA ARG A 136 2.80 0.26 -30.83
C ARG A 136 2.94 -0.05 -32.32
N SER A 137 1.79 -0.23 -32.98
CA SER A 137 1.71 -0.11 -34.42
C SER A 137 1.96 1.35 -34.77
N VAL A 138 3.04 1.62 -35.50
CA VAL A 138 3.25 2.94 -36.12
C VAL A 138 2.12 3.10 -37.12
N GLN A 139 1.08 3.84 -36.74
CA GLN A 139 -0.05 4.11 -37.62
C GLN A 139 0.50 4.77 -38.90
N PRO A 140 0.18 4.26 -40.11
CA PRO A 140 0.68 4.84 -41.35
C PRO A 140 0.25 6.31 -41.52
N PHE A 141 -0.85 6.68 -40.85
CA PHE A 141 -1.40 8.04 -40.80
C PHE A 141 -1.30 8.68 -39.41
N ALA A 142 -0.28 8.34 -38.62
CA ALA A 142 -0.06 8.99 -37.33
C ALA A 142 0.09 10.51 -37.50
N HIS A 143 -0.61 11.28 -36.67
CA HIS A 143 -0.47 12.73 -36.63
C HIS A 143 1.00 13.10 -36.37
N ARG A 144 1.61 13.78 -37.34
CA ARG A 144 2.96 14.33 -37.19
C ARG A 144 2.82 15.68 -36.48
N PRO A 145 3.50 15.91 -35.34
CA PRO A 145 3.49 17.22 -34.67
C PRO A 145 4.38 18.20 -35.45
N LEU A 146 3.94 18.57 -36.66
CA LEU A 146 4.69 19.43 -37.60
C LEU A 146 5.02 20.78 -36.97
N LEU A 147 4.09 21.32 -36.16
CA LEU A 147 4.23 22.62 -35.53
C LEU A 147 5.40 22.66 -34.54
N ASN A 148 5.61 21.57 -33.77
CA ASN A 148 6.72 21.48 -32.82
C ASN A 148 8.07 21.37 -33.55
N GLN A 149 8.12 20.68 -34.68
CA GLN A 149 9.36 20.52 -35.46
C GLN A 149 9.75 21.80 -36.23
N GLN A 150 8.76 22.58 -36.66
CA GLN A 150 9.00 23.78 -37.46
C GLN A 150 9.25 25.02 -36.60
N MET A 151 8.53 25.18 -35.48
CA MET A 151 8.62 26.38 -34.64
C MET A 151 9.70 26.29 -33.57
N TYR A 152 9.95 25.11 -32.99
CA TYR A 152 10.99 24.94 -31.98
C TYR A 152 12.27 24.41 -32.61
N ARG A 153 13.18 25.33 -32.96
CA ARG A 153 14.58 24.97 -33.13
C ARG A 153 15.17 24.78 -31.74
N PRO A 154 15.88 23.67 -31.44
CA PRO A 154 16.71 23.65 -30.25
C PRO A 154 17.65 24.86 -30.38
N MET A 155 17.59 25.78 -29.41
CA MET A 155 18.50 26.91 -29.32
C MET A 155 19.91 26.38 -29.07
N GLY A 156 20.54 25.84 -30.11
CA GLY A 156 21.97 25.67 -30.21
C GLY A 156 22.55 27.05 -30.47
N ALA A 157 22.63 27.84 -29.39
CA ALA A 157 23.56 28.94 -29.35
C ALA A 157 24.95 28.33 -29.58
N GLU A 158 25.50 28.64 -30.75
CA GLU A 158 26.92 28.71 -31.02
C GLU A 158 27.71 27.40 -30.85
N SER A 159 28.04 26.84 -32.00
CA SER A 159 29.37 26.30 -32.29
C SER A 159 30.46 26.82 -31.33
N CYS A 160 30.72 26.06 -30.27
CA CYS A 160 31.99 26.14 -29.56
C CYS A 160 33.06 25.72 -30.57
N LEU A 161 33.78 26.73 -31.07
CA LEU A 161 35.03 26.63 -31.80
C LEU A 161 35.90 25.49 -31.24
N ARG A 162 36.06 24.44 -32.03
CA ARG A 162 37.25 23.58 -31.99
C ARG A 162 37.82 23.48 -33.39
N MET A 163 38.53 24.53 -33.78
CA MET A 163 39.94 24.53 -34.26
C MET A 163 40.25 25.87 -34.89
#